data_AF-A0A357IZ93-F1
#
_entry.id   AF-A0A357IZ93-F1
#
_cell.length_a   1.000
_cell.length_b   1.000
_cell.length_c   1.000
_cell.angle_alpha   90.00
_cell.angle_beta   90.00
_cell.angle_gamma   90.00
#
_symmetry.space_group_name_H-M   'P 1'
#
loop_
_entity.id
_entity.type
_entity.pdbx_description
1 polymer ?
#
loop_
_entity_poly.entity_id
_entity_poly.type
_entity_poly.pdbx_seq_one_letter_code
_entity_poly.pdbx_strand_id
1 'polypeptide(L)'
;MGSIDMNTKALAPELEEFLRSNRDELNQLYRLEWLQNRNLDGAAFLQSFESLATSYLNANHMAGSADRKPGLMGLYRMLLLAQPSRSWSSRMEKLLESALKLYPAVASDQGQLFLSRIYNAAHSLSQHGLDPQRWWLLMKKLAEANVDYTGENSNRFYRLAAALSYLAGMIHLRSSALIELQNMNEEEAKAIFPRVQPTELRTWISQLERNPWAGLSSPEPFMTGGYQGFSSFDTPGGGIFLRPPEFLRVEEESQAILLTDSHRNYLLFADRFGSQIIPRPITDEEQKESERPAAVPEDLLKVALKSIKKYALPEPSGISAILHRKTVICLSEDSHFVWVVPVH
;
A
#
# COMPACT_ATOMS: atom_id res chain seq x y z
N MET A 1 31.75 -20.24 -28.70
CA MET A 1 31.33 -20.70 -27.37
C MET A 1 32.11 -19.87 -26.35
N GLY A 2 31.51 -18.80 -25.83
CA GLY A 2 32.12 -17.99 -24.78
C GLY A 2 31.73 -18.57 -23.42
N SER A 3 32.71 -19.06 -22.67
CA SER A 3 32.56 -19.41 -21.25
C SER A 3 32.31 -18.10 -20.48
N ILE A 4 31.14 -18.00 -19.86
CA ILE A 4 30.89 -16.99 -18.84
C ILE A 4 31.47 -17.58 -17.56
N ASP A 5 32.65 -17.08 -17.16
CA ASP A 5 33.20 -17.29 -15.83
C ASP A 5 32.23 -16.66 -14.81
N MET A 6 31.26 -17.45 -14.36
CA MET A 6 30.49 -17.12 -13.17
C MET A 6 31.43 -17.28 -11.98
N ASN A 7 31.91 -16.14 -11.50
CA ASN A 7 32.68 -16.00 -10.28
C ASN A 7 31.83 -16.53 -9.10
N THR A 8 31.91 -17.84 -8.85
CA THR A 8 31.18 -18.54 -7.80
C THR A 8 31.75 -18.12 -6.45
N LYS A 9 31.23 -17.02 -5.91
CA LYS A 9 31.38 -16.75 -4.49
C LYS A 9 30.85 -17.97 -3.75
N ALA A 10 31.68 -18.56 -2.88
CA ALA A 10 31.25 -19.67 -2.03
C ALA A 10 30.01 -19.23 -1.25
N LEU A 11 28.97 -20.07 -1.25
CA LEU A 11 27.77 -19.83 -0.47
C LEU A 11 28.12 -19.78 1.02
N ALA A 12 27.34 -19.03 1.81
CA ALA A 12 27.46 -19.07 3.25
C ALA A 12 27.27 -20.53 3.74
N PRO A 13 28.12 -21.06 4.65
CA PRO A 13 28.01 -22.44 5.10
C PRO A 13 26.62 -22.82 5.62
N GLU A 14 25.95 -21.89 6.31
CA GLU A 14 24.59 -22.11 6.82
C GLU A 14 23.55 -22.19 5.70
N LEU A 15 23.74 -21.46 4.60
CA LEU A 15 22.87 -21.55 3.43
C LEU A 15 23.07 -22.89 2.71
N GLU A 16 24.32 -23.34 2.58
CA GLU A 16 24.63 -24.66 2.02
C GLU A 16 24.01 -25.79 2.86
N GLU A 17 24.12 -25.71 4.18
CA GLU A 17 23.50 -26.66 5.10
C GLU A 17 21.96 -26.66 4.98
N PHE A 18 21.34 -25.48 4.92
CA PHE A 18 19.90 -25.35 4.71
C PHE A 18 19.44 -25.98 3.39
N LEU A 19 20.13 -25.67 2.28
CA LEU A 19 19.82 -26.21 0.96
C LEU A 19 19.97 -27.73 0.92
N ARG A 20 21.03 -28.26 1.53
CA ARG A 20 21.28 -29.71 1.60
C ARG A 20 20.22 -30.42 2.43
N SER A 21 19.90 -29.87 3.61
CA SER A 21 18.98 -30.50 4.57
C SER A 21 17.51 -30.44 4.14
N ASN A 22 17.15 -29.50 3.26
CA ASN A 22 15.76 -29.34 2.78
C ASN A 22 15.62 -29.58 1.27
N ARG A 23 16.62 -30.22 0.64
CA ARG A 23 16.71 -30.38 -0.82
C ARG A 23 15.42 -30.91 -1.46
N ASP A 24 14.84 -31.97 -0.90
CA ASP A 24 13.68 -32.63 -1.49
C ASP A 24 12.42 -31.75 -1.38
N GLU A 25 12.18 -31.11 -0.22
CA GLU A 25 11.08 -30.16 -0.03
C GLU A 25 11.21 -28.97 -0.99
N LEU A 26 12.39 -28.35 -1.05
CA LEU A 26 12.64 -27.19 -1.90
C LEU A 26 12.44 -27.54 -3.39
N ASN A 27 12.98 -28.68 -3.84
CA ASN A 27 12.79 -29.15 -5.22
C ASN A 27 11.32 -29.45 -5.53
N GLN A 28 10.57 -30.00 -4.57
CA GLN A 28 9.15 -30.25 -4.74
C GLN A 28 8.37 -28.92 -4.88
N LEU A 29 8.62 -27.95 -4.00
CA LEU A 29 7.99 -26.62 -4.06
C LEU A 29 8.29 -25.92 -5.39
N TYR A 30 9.57 -25.90 -5.80
CA TYR A 30 9.98 -25.31 -7.07
C TYR A 30 9.28 -25.98 -8.26
N ARG A 31 9.21 -27.32 -8.28
CA ARG A 31 8.55 -28.05 -9.37
C ARG A 31 7.06 -27.75 -9.45
N LEU A 32 6.37 -27.70 -8.30
CA LEU A 32 4.94 -27.37 -8.26
C LEU A 32 4.70 -25.97 -8.83
N GLU A 33 5.48 -24.99 -8.39
CA GLU A 33 5.35 -23.60 -8.87
C GLU A 33 5.74 -23.46 -10.33
N TRP A 34 6.82 -24.11 -10.78
CA TRP A 34 7.22 -24.12 -12.19
C TRP A 34 6.14 -24.74 -13.11
N LEU A 35 5.46 -25.79 -12.65
CA LEU A 35 4.35 -26.40 -13.40
C LEU A 35 3.14 -25.47 -13.53
N GLN A 36 2.86 -24.66 -12.50
CA GLN A 36 1.77 -23.68 -12.49
C GLN A 36 2.14 -22.40 -13.24
N ASN A 37 3.41 -21.99 -13.16
CA ASN A 37 3.95 -20.73 -13.65
C ASN A 37 5.13 -20.98 -14.59
N ARG A 38 4.82 -21.27 -15.87
CA ARG A 38 5.82 -21.59 -16.93
C ARG A 38 6.86 -20.49 -17.22
N ASN A 39 6.74 -19.32 -16.59
CA ASN A 39 7.64 -18.18 -16.75
C ASN A 39 8.71 -18.07 -15.63
N LEU A 40 8.82 -19.06 -14.73
CA LEU A 40 9.83 -19.05 -13.67
C LEU A 40 11.23 -19.32 -14.25
N ASP A 41 12.08 -18.29 -14.24
CA ASP A 41 13.50 -18.38 -14.63
C ASP A 41 14.33 -18.87 -13.43
N GLY A 42 14.78 -20.13 -13.50
CA GLY A 42 15.53 -20.76 -12.41
C GLY A 42 16.85 -20.07 -12.07
N ALA A 43 17.55 -19.49 -13.04
CA ALA A 43 18.82 -18.81 -12.77
C ALA A 43 18.58 -17.49 -12.02
N ALA A 44 17.61 -16.70 -12.49
CA ALA A 44 17.24 -15.45 -11.85
C ALA A 44 16.62 -15.67 -10.46
N PHE A 45 15.82 -16.72 -10.29
CA PHE A 45 15.28 -17.15 -9.00
C PHE A 45 16.40 -17.48 -8.01
N LEU A 46 17.34 -18.37 -8.40
CA LEU A 46 18.45 -18.78 -7.53
C LEU A 46 19.32 -17.59 -7.15
N GLN A 47 19.67 -16.72 -8.10
CA GLN A 47 20.45 -15.52 -7.83
C GLN A 47 19.75 -14.60 -6.81
N SER A 48 18.45 -14.37 -6.96
CA SER A 48 17.66 -13.54 -6.04
C SER A 48 17.57 -14.17 -4.65
N PHE A 49 17.38 -15.49 -4.59
CA PHE A 49 17.33 -16.24 -3.34
C PHE A 49 18.67 -16.18 -2.59
N GLU A 50 19.78 -16.46 -3.28
CA GLU A 50 21.12 -16.42 -2.69
C GLU A 50 21.49 -15.02 -2.17
N SER A 51 21.16 -13.97 -2.94
CA SER A 51 21.37 -12.56 -2.57
C SER A 51 20.64 -12.20 -1.27
N LEU A 52 19.34 -12.49 -1.22
CA LEU A 52 18.49 -12.16 -0.07
C LEU A 52 18.78 -13.06 1.14
N ALA A 53 19.04 -14.35 0.93
CA ALA A 53 19.37 -15.29 2.00
C ALA A 53 20.71 -14.93 2.65
N THR A 54 21.72 -14.57 1.86
CA THR A 54 23.01 -14.10 2.38
C THR A 54 22.84 -12.83 3.21
N SER A 55 22.04 -11.88 2.73
CA SER A 55 21.75 -10.65 3.46
C SER A 55 21.06 -10.89 4.80
N TYR A 56 20.09 -11.81 4.82
CA TYR A 56 19.39 -12.23 6.03
C TYR A 56 20.32 -12.94 7.02
N LEU A 57 21.13 -13.90 6.57
CA LEU A 57 22.06 -14.65 7.42
C LEU A 57 23.09 -13.73 8.08
N ASN A 58 23.65 -12.79 7.32
CA ASN A 58 24.61 -11.81 7.83
C ASN A 58 24.00 -10.88 8.89
N ALA A 59 22.74 -10.46 8.70
CA ALA A 59 22.05 -9.63 9.68
C ALA A 59 21.71 -10.40 10.97
N ASN A 60 21.25 -11.65 10.83
CA ASN A 60 20.91 -12.50 11.97
C ASN A 60 22.12 -12.94 12.80
N HIS A 61 23.31 -13.07 12.20
CA HIS A 61 24.53 -13.32 12.95
C HIS A 61 24.80 -12.23 14.01
N MET A 62 24.31 -11.01 13.80
CA MET A 62 24.42 -9.92 14.77
C MET A 62 23.32 -9.94 15.84
N ALA A 63 22.20 -10.63 15.59
CA ALA A 63 20.99 -10.61 16.43
C ALA A 63 20.88 -11.81 17.41
N GLY A 64 21.74 -12.83 17.29
CA GLY A 64 21.76 -14.01 18.18
C GLY A 64 21.28 -15.31 17.52
N SER A 65 21.29 -16.42 18.27
CA SER A 65 21.06 -17.78 17.77
C SER A 65 19.59 -18.16 17.56
N ALA A 66 18.79 -17.29 16.94
CA ALA A 66 17.44 -17.65 16.53
C ALA A 66 17.47 -18.73 15.43
N ASP A 67 16.49 -19.65 15.43
CA ASP A 67 16.32 -20.61 14.34
C ASP A 67 16.09 -19.84 13.04
N ARG A 68 17.03 -19.97 12.09
CA ARG A 68 17.03 -19.22 10.83
C ARG A 68 16.20 -19.91 9.76
N LYS A 69 15.86 -21.19 9.96
CA LYS A 69 15.17 -22.03 8.97
C LYS A 69 13.83 -21.44 8.51
N PRO A 70 12.93 -20.93 9.39
CA PRO A 70 11.64 -20.43 8.94
C PRO A 70 11.78 -19.17 8.07
N GLY A 71 12.75 -18.31 8.37
CA GLY A 71 13.06 -17.14 7.54
C GLY A 71 13.58 -17.50 6.15
N LEU A 72 14.52 -18.46 6.06
CA LEU A 72 15.03 -18.95 4.78
C LEU A 72 13.95 -19.64 3.95
N MET A 73 13.12 -20.49 4.58
CA MET A 73 12.00 -21.15 3.91
C MET A 73 10.94 -20.13 3.45
N GLY A 74 10.66 -19.13 4.29
CA GLY A 74 9.72 -18.06 3.96
C GLY A 74 10.17 -17.21 2.78
N LEU A 75 11.46 -16.88 2.73
CA LEU A 75 12.09 -16.20 1.60
C LEU A 75 11.98 -17.03 0.31
N TYR A 76 12.29 -18.32 0.38
CA TYR A 76 12.20 -19.23 -0.77
C TYR A 76 10.78 -19.27 -1.34
N ARG A 77 9.78 -19.48 -0.47
CA ARG A 77 8.35 -19.55 -0.86
C ARG A 77 7.85 -18.22 -1.42
N MET A 78 8.20 -17.10 -0.81
CA MET A 78 7.80 -15.78 -1.31
C MET A 78 8.38 -15.51 -2.70
N LEU A 79 9.66 -15.81 -2.93
CA LEU A 79 10.30 -15.61 -4.23
C LEU A 79 9.68 -16.46 -5.33
N LEU A 80 9.31 -17.71 -5.05
CA LEU A 80 8.64 -18.56 -6.03
C LEU A 80 7.34 -17.92 -6.55
N LEU A 81 6.59 -17.26 -5.68
CA LEU A 81 5.33 -16.61 -6.02
C LEU A 81 5.54 -15.23 -6.67
N ALA A 82 6.55 -14.48 -6.22
CA ALA A 82 6.76 -13.09 -6.62
C ALA A 82 7.58 -12.94 -7.91
N GLN A 83 8.62 -13.76 -8.11
CA GLN A 83 9.59 -13.57 -9.20
C GLN A 83 9.01 -13.75 -10.61
N PRO A 84 8.04 -14.66 -10.86
CA PRO A 84 7.35 -14.72 -12.15
C PRO A 84 6.49 -13.47 -12.46
N SER A 85 6.20 -12.64 -11.46
CA SER A 85 5.38 -11.44 -11.64
C SER A 85 6.14 -10.32 -12.34
N ARG A 86 5.45 -9.57 -13.21
CA ARG A 86 5.96 -8.33 -13.80
C ARG A 86 6.27 -7.23 -12.77
N SER A 87 5.75 -7.37 -11.54
CA SER A 87 6.04 -6.45 -10.45
C SER A 87 7.34 -6.73 -9.71
N TRP A 88 8.00 -7.86 -9.99
CA TRP A 88 9.36 -8.10 -9.51
C TRP A 88 10.35 -7.15 -10.19
N SER A 89 11.18 -6.48 -9.40
CA SER A 89 12.18 -5.53 -9.90
C SER A 89 13.36 -5.42 -8.93
N SER A 90 14.49 -4.91 -9.42
CA SER A 90 15.68 -4.66 -8.58
C SER A 90 15.40 -3.68 -7.43
N ARG A 91 14.43 -2.77 -7.59
CA ARG A 91 13.97 -1.87 -6.52
C ARG A 91 13.25 -2.63 -5.41
N MET A 92 12.40 -3.60 -5.79
CA MET A 92 11.71 -4.45 -4.83
C MET A 92 12.68 -5.37 -4.10
N GLU A 93 13.63 -5.99 -4.82
CA GLU A 93 14.67 -6.82 -4.21
C GLU A 93 15.46 -6.05 -3.15
N LYS A 94 15.94 -4.84 -3.45
CA LYS A 94 16.63 -3.97 -2.48
C LYS A 94 15.79 -3.62 -1.26
N LEU A 95 14.47 -3.45 -1.44
CA LEU A 95 13.56 -3.17 -0.35
C LEU A 95 13.45 -4.38 0.58
N LEU A 96 13.25 -5.58 0.01
CA LEU A 96 13.21 -6.84 0.77
C LEU A 96 14.53 -7.14 1.46
N GLU A 97 15.66 -6.90 0.79
CA GLU A 97 17.00 -6.99 1.36
C GLU A 97 17.14 -6.08 2.59
N SER A 98 16.71 -4.83 2.47
CA SER A 98 16.70 -3.88 3.59
C SER A 98 15.77 -4.35 4.72
N ALA A 99 14.65 -4.99 4.40
CA ALA A 99 13.71 -5.50 5.39
C ALA A 99 14.29 -6.67 6.19
N LEU A 100 14.96 -7.61 5.52
CA LEU A 100 15.67 -8.72 6.15
C LEU A 100 16.81 -8.23 7.07
N LYS A 101 17.46 -7.13 6.70
CA LYS A 101 18.52 -6.51 7.52
C LYS A 101 18.00 -5.81 8.77
N LEU A 102 16.85 -5.14 8.68
CA LEU A 102 16.30 -4.36 9.78
C LEU A 102 15.39 -5.15 10.71
N TYR A 103 14.74 -6.20 10.21
CA TYR A 103 13.79 -7.03 10.95
C TYR A 103 14.14 -8.51 10.92
N PRO A 104 15.40 -8.90 11.23
CA PRO A 104 15.82 -10.30 11.15
C PRO A 104 15.01 -11.21 12.11
N ALA A 105 14.62 -10.70 13.29
CA ALA A 105 13.80 -11.44 14.24
C ALA A 105 12.39 -11.74 13.71
N VAL A 106 11.70 -10.74 13.14
CA VAL A 106 10.37 -10.92 12.52
C VAL A 106 10.43 -11.87 11.33
N ALA A 107 11.50 -11.78 10.53
CA ALA A 107 11.73 -12.70 9.43
C ALA A 107 12.01 -14.13 9.92
N SER A 108 12.68 -14.30 11.06
CA SER A 108 12.93 -15.63 11.67
C SER A 108 11.64 -16.26 12.21
N ASP A 109 10.74 -15.46 12.79
CA ASP A 109 9.46 -15.91 13.34
C ASP A 109 8.43 -16.17 12.23
N GLN A 110 8.28 -15.24 11.27
CA GLN A 110 7.16 -15.21 10.31
C GLN A 110 7.61 -14.91 8.87
N GLY A 111 8.76 -15.44 8.45
CA GLY A 111 9.43 -15.08 7.19
C GLY A 111 8.53 -14.94 5.97
N GLN A 112 7.68 -15.94 5.68
CA GLN A 112 6.80 -15.90 4.51
C GLN A 112 5.77 -14.77 4.61
N LEU A 113 5.09 -14.66 5.75
CA LEU A 113 4.05 -13.65 5.99
C LEU A 113 4.66 -12.24 5.98
N PHE A 114 5.78 -12.06 6.66
CA PHE A 114 6.51 -10.80 6.75
C PHE A 114 6.90 -10.30 5.36
N LEU A 115 7.66 -11.11 4.60
CA LEU A 115 8.14 -10.72 3.28
C LEU A 115 7.00 -10.51 2.29
N SER A 116 5.97 -11.34 2.31
CA SER A 116 4.80 -11.17 1.43
C SER A 116 4.05 -9.88 1.73
N ARG A 117 3.90 -9.50 3.01
CA ARG A 117 3.26 -8.22 3.39
C ARG A 117 4.09 -7.03 2.96
N ILE A 118 5.42 -7.09 3.12
CA ILE A 118 6.32 -6.03 2.66
C ILE A 118 6.23 -5.87 1.13
N TYR A 119 6.31 -6.99 0.39
CA TYR A 119 6.16 -7.01 -1.06
C TYR A 119 4.81 -6.42 -1.51
N ASN A 120 3.71 -6.90 -0.93
CA ASN A 120 2.36 -6.46 -1.28
C ASN A 120 2.12 -4.97 -0.97
N ALA A 121 2.62 -4.47 0.16
CA ALA A 121 2.52 -3.06 0.51
C ALA A 121 3.29 -2.18 -0.49
N ALA A 122 4.55 -2.52 -0.79
CA ALA A 122 5.35 -1.79 -1.77
C ALA A 122 4.76 -1.86 -3.19
N HIS A 123 4.20 -3.01 -3.56
CA HIS A 123 3.51 -3.17 -4.84
C HIS A 123 2.25 -2.31 -4.91
N SER A 124 1.40 -2.34 -3.87
CA SER A 124 0.18 -1.54 -3.80
C SER A 124 0.46 -0.03 -3.85
N LEU A 125 1.47 0.44 -3.11
CA LEU A 125 1.94 1.83 -3.21
C LEU A 125 2.29 2.19 -4.66
N SER A 126 3.08 1.35 -5.33
CA SER A 126 3.48 1.58 -6.72
C SER A 126 2.28 1.59 -7.68
N GLN A 127 1.31 0.69 -7.48
CA GLN A 127 0.08 0.62 -8.30
C GLN A 127 -0.77 1.88 -8.18
N HIS A 128 -0.75 2.53 -7.02
CA HIS A 128 -1.46 3.80 -6.78
C HIS A 128 -0.60 5.04 -7.09
N GLY A 129 0.52 4.89 -7.80
CA GLY A 129 1.41 6.01 -8.13
C GLY A 129 2.13 6.63 -6.92
N LEU A 130 2.12 5.95 -5.77
CA LEU A 130 2.80 6.38 -4.55
C LEU A 130 4.22 5.85 -4.52
N ASP A 131 5.12 6.58 -3.86
CA ASP A 131 6.53 6.19 -3.72
C ASP A 131 6.73 5.18 -2.57
N PRO A 132 7.09 3.90 -2.85
CA PRO A 132 7.36 2.93 -1.81
C PRO A 132 8.57 3.28 -0.92
N GLN A 133 9.50 4.11 -1.41
CA GLN A 133 10.67 4.52 -0.62
C GLN A 133 10.29 5.47 0.51
N ARG A 134 9.31 6.36 0.29
CA ARG A 134 8.76 7.21 1.34
C ARG A 134 8.16 6.37 2.48
N TRP A 135 7.38 5.35 2.13
CA TRP A 135 6.85 4.40 3.11
C TRP A 135 7.99 3.64 3.82
N TRP A 136 8.98 3.16 3.06
CA TRP A 136 10.10 2.43 3.64
C TRP A 136 10.89 3.26 4.65
N LEU A 137 11.10 4.56 4.39
CA LEU A 137 11.72 5.47 5.35
C LEU A 137 10.95 5.58 6.67
N LEU A 138 9.61 5.52 6.64
CA LEU A 138 8.80 5.46 7.85
C LEU A 138 8.97 4.10 8.53
N MET A 139 8.91 3.02 7.76
CA MET A 139 9.11 1.67 8.28
C MET A 139 10.45 1.56 9.01
N LYS A 140 11.56 2.10 8.49
CA LYS A 140 12.87 2.03 9.17
C LYS A 140 12.86 2.55 10.61
N LYS A 141 12.01 3.53 10.92
CA LYS A 141 11.89 4.08 12.28
C LYS A 141 11.26 3.10 13.27
N LEU A 142 10.50 2.10 12.81
CA LEU A 142 9.99 1.05 13.71
C LEU A 142 11.12 0.20 14.27
N ALA A 143 12.17 -0.06 13.49
CA ALA A 143 13.35 -0.77 13.96
C ALA A 143 14.09 -0.01 15.07
N GLU A 144 13.97 1.33 15.10
CA GLU A 144 14.52 2.18 16.17
C GLU A 144 13.65 2.13 17.44
N ALA A 145 12.35 1.87 17.30
CA ALA A 145 11.40 1.81 18.40
C ALA A 145 11.51 0.52 19.20
N ASN A 146 11.56 -0.62 18.50
CA ASN A 146 11.63 -1.94 19.11
C ASN A 146 12.22 -2.92 18.09
N VAL A 147 13.20 -3.71 18.52
CA VAL A 147 13.89 -4.69 17.67
C VAL A 147 13.16 -6.05 17.67
N ASP A 148 12.31 -6.31 18.66
CA ASP A 148 11.71 -7.61 18.95
C ASP A 148 10.19 -7.65 18.72
N TYR A 149 9.80 -7.43 17.45
CA TYR A 149 8.42 -7.62 16.98
C TYR A 149 8.08 -9.10 16.70
N THR A 150 8.39 -9.99 17.64
CA THR A 150 8.15 -11.45 17.53
C THR A 150 6.99 -11.92 18.41
N GLY A 151 6.42 -13.09 18.11
CA GLY A 151 5.38 -13.70 18.94
C GLY A 151 4.14 -12.79 19.07
N GLU A 152 3.69 -12.52 20.30
CA GLU A 152 2.51 -11.66 20.54
C GLU A 152 2.67 -10.23 19.99
N ASN A 153 3.92 -9.74 19.88
CA ASN A 153 4.22 -8.39 19.38
C ASN A 153 4.22 -8.29 17.84
N SER A 154 4.19 -9.40 17.11
CA SER A 154 4.19 -9.37 15.63
C SER A 154 2.95 -8.68 15.07
N ASN A 155 1.80 -8.85 15.74
CA ASN A 155 0.56 -8.20 15.34
C ASN A 155 0.65 -6.68 15.50
N ARG A 156 1.35 -6.20 16.53
CA ARG A 156 1.59 -4.77 16.72
C ARG A 156 2.43 -4.20 15.57
N PHE A 157 3.47 -4.91 15.15
CA PHE A 157 4.28 -4.50 13.99
C PHE A 157 3.43 -4.28 12.74
N TYR A 158 2.56 -5.24 12.38
CA TYR A 158 1.76 -5.10 11.16
C TYR A 158 0.70 -3.99 11.24
N ARG A 159 0.13 -3.77 12.43
CA ARG A 159 -0.82 -2.67 12.66
C ARG A 159 -0.14 -1.31 12.52
N LEU A 160 1.06 -1.16 13.08
CA LEU A 160 1.89 0.03 12.87
C LEU A 160 2.32 0.19 11.41
N ALA A 161 2.73 -0.89 10.75
CA ALA A 161 3.10 -0.87 9.34
C ALA A 161 1.93 -0.37 8.46
N ALA A 162 0.70 -0.83 8.73
CA ALA A 162 -0.50 -0.34 8.06
C ALA A 162 -0.76 1.15 8.35
N ALA A 163 -0.54 1.60 9.59
CA ALA A 163 -0.65 3.02 9.93
C ALA A 163 0.39 3.88 9.19
N LEU A 164 1.62 3.40 9.05
CA LEU A 164 2.67 4.07 8.28
C LEU A 164 2.39 4.05 6.77
N SER A 165 1.70 3.03 6.26
CA SER A 165 1.20 2.99 4.88
C SER A 165 0.20 4.12 4.60
N TYR A 166 -0.69 4.42 5.56
CA TYR A 166 -1.57 5.60 5.46
C TYR A 166 -0.77 6.90 5.38
N LEU A 167 0.24 7.08 6.23
CA LEU A 167 1.12 8.27 6.21
C LEU A 167 1.98 8.38 4.93
N ALA A 168 2.12 7.28 4.20
CA ALA A 168 2.74 7.23 2.88
C ALA A 168 1.74 7.46 1.73
N GLY A 169 0.44 7.59 2.01
CA GLY A 169 -0.59 7.94 1.06
C GLY A 169 -1.61 6.84 0.75
N MET A 170 -1.59 5.69 1.43
CA MET A 170 -2.66 4.67 1.29
C MET A 170 -3.93 5.10 2.04
N ILE A 171 -4.69 6.01 1.42
CA ILE A 171 -5.80 6.74 2.05
C ILE A 171 -6.90 5.80 2.56
N HIS A 172 -7.16 4.69 1.87
CA HIS A 172 -8.15 3.71 2.30
C HIS A 172 -7.86 3.07 3.67
N LEU A 173 -6.64 3.20 4.19
CA LEU A 173 -6.26 2.71 5.52
C LEU A 173 -6.53 3.73 6.64
N ARG A 174 -7.00 4.94 6.33
CA ARG A 174 -7.13 6.07 7.27
C ARG A 174 -7.80 5.69 8.58
N SER A 175 -8.99 5.10 8.54
CA SER A 175 -9.77 4.82 9.75
C SER A 175 -9.01 3.88 10.70
N SER A 176 -8.52 2.75 10.18
CA SER A 176 -7.70 1.81 10.97
C SER A 176 -6.36 2.41 11.40
N ALA A 177 -5.73 3.22 10.54
CA ALA A 177 -4.43 3.83 10.81
C ALA A 177 -4.51 4.84 11.96
N LEU A 178 -5.54 5.68 11.98
CA LEU A 178 -5.71 6.69 13.03
C LEU A 178 -5.93 6.05 14.40
N ILE A 179 -6.69 4.95 14.48
CA ILE A 179 -6.86 4.18 15.72
C ILE A 179 -5.50 3.69 16.23
N GLU A 180 -4.68 3.11 15.35
CA GLU A 180 -3.36 2.60 15.74
C GLU A 180 -2.38 3.72 16.13
N LEU A 181 -2.43 4.87 15.44
CA LEU A 181 -1.64 6.05 15.79
C LEU A 181 -2.05 6.64 17.16
N GLN A 182 -3.35 6.62 17.50
CA GLN A 182 -3.84 7.06 18.80
C GLN A 182 -3.40 6.11 19.93
N ASN A 183 -3.35 4.82 19.65
CA ASN A 183 -2.94 3.77 20.59
C ASN A 183 -1.42 3.58 20.65
N MET A 184 -0.63 4.43 19.99
CA MET A 184 0.82 4.38 20.00
C MET A 184 1.38 4.66 21.40
N ASN A 185 2.31 3.83 21.87
CA ASN A 185 3.00 4.09 23.13
C ASN A 185 4.04 5.22 22.95
N GLU A 186 4.60 5.74 24.04
CA GLU A 186 5.53 6.87 23.96
C GLU A 186 6.85 6.53 23.24
N GLU A 187 7.33 5.29 23.33
CA GLU A 187 8.57 4.85 22.70
C GLU A 187 8.42 4.78 21.17
N GLU A 188 7.34 4.15 20.70
CA GLU A 188 6.93 4.11 19.29
C GLU A 188 6.73 5.54 18.75
N ALA A 189 6.06 6.41 19.50
CA ALA A 189 5.82 7.80 19.10
C ALA A 189 7.13 8.59 18.98
N LYS A 190 8.05 8.45 19.95
CA LYS A 190 9.36 9.11 19.92
C LYS A 190 10.23 8.59 18.77
N ALA A 191 10.18 7.30 18.46
CA ALA A 191 10.94 6.73 17.35
C ALA A 191 10.39 7.18 15.98
N ILE A 192 9.06 7.13 15.78
CA ILE A 192 8.44 7.48 14.49
C ILE A 192 8.43 9.01 14.27
N PHE A 193 8.18 9.78 15.32
CA PHE A 193 8.05 11.24 15.31
C PHE A 193 9.01 11.93 16.31
N PRO A 194 10.34 11.79 16.16
CA PRO A 194 11.32 12.24 17.17
C PRO A 194 11.36 13.77 17.38
N ARG A 195 10.75 14.53 16.47
CA ARG A 195 10.73 16.00 16.50
C ARG A 195 9.38 16.59 16.92
N VAL A 196 8.43 15.74 17.30
CA VAL A 196 7.05 16.16 17.64
C VAL A 196 6.77 15.81 19.09
N GLN A 197 6.28 16.77 19.87
CA GLN A 197 5.92 16.47 21.26
C GLN A 197 4.70 15.54 21.30
N PRO A 198 4.58 14.61 22.27
CA PRO A 198 3.45 13.68 22.34
C PRO A 198 2.08 14.36 22.35
N THR A 199 1.96 15.53 22.99
CA THR A 199 0.72 16.34 23.04
C THR A 199 0.36 16.93 21.68
N GLU A 200 1.35 17.42 20.94
CA GLU A 200 1.19 17.94 19.58
C GLU A 200 0.81 16.81 18.61
N LEU A 201 1.45 15.65 18.73
CA LEU A 201 1.14 14.47 17.92
C LEU A 201 -0.32 14.04 18.12
N ARG A 202 -0.77 13.93 19.37
CA ARG A 202 -2.17 13.58 19.68
C ARG A 202 -3.15 14.61 19.11
N THR A 203 -2.84 15.89 19.24
CA THR A 203 -3.68 16.98 18.71
C THR A 203 -3.75 16.90 17.18
N TRP A 204 -2.63 16.65 16.52
CA TRP A 204 -2.57 16.48 15.07
C TRP A 204 -3.36 15.26 14.60
N ILE A 205 -3.27 14.13 15.30
CA ILE A 205 -4.06 12.92 14.99
C ILE A 205 -5.56 13.18 15.16
N SER A 206 -5.97 13.85 16.24
CA SER A 206 -7.38 14.22 16.45
C SER A 206 -7.90 15.22 15.40
N GLN A 207 -7.04 16.12 14.91
CA GLN A 207 -7.40 17.00 13.80
C GLN A 207 -7.59 16.22 12.50
N LEU A 208 -6.69 15.28 12.20
CA LEU A 208 -6.79 14.41 11.03
C LEU A 208 -8.06 13.57 11.06
N GLU A 209 -8.47 13.06 12.22
CA GLU A 209 -9.70 12.28 12.38
C GLU A 209 -10.94 13.09 11.97
N ARG A 210 -11.03 14.33 12.44
CA ARG A 210 -12.18 15.23 12.19
C ARG A 210 -12.17 15.85 10.80
N ASN A 211 -11.00 16.17 10.27
CA ASN A 211 -10.83 16.81 8.98
C ASN A 211 -9.77 16.06 8.17
N PRO A 212 -10.14 15.38 7.06
CA PRO A 212 -9.16 14.75 6.19
C PRO A 212 -8.07 15.77 5.74
N TRP A 213 -8.47 16.98 5.39
CA TRP A 213 -7.55 17.99 4.88
C TRP A 213 -6.68 18.67 5.96
N ALA A 214 -6.65 18.17 7.20
CA ALA A 214 -5.90 18.79 8.29
C ALA A 214 -4.39 18.86 8.00
N GLY A 215 -3.80 20.02 8.31
CA GLY A 215 -2.39 20.32 8.05
C GLY A 215 -2.09 20.83 6.63
N LEU A 216 -3.11 21.02 5.78
CA LEU A 216 -2.99 21.76 4.53
C LEU A 216 -3.60 23.16 4.69
N SER A 217 -2.83 24.20 4.34
CA SER A 217 -3.29 25.59 4.41
C SER A 217 -4.22 25.97 3.26
N SER A 218 -4.00 25.39 2.09
CA SER A 218 -4.83 25.58 0.89
C SER A 218 -4.93 24.24 0.15
N PRO A 219 -5.80 23.31 0.58
CA PRO A 219 -5.98 22.04 -0.10
C PRO A 219 -6.54 22.29 -1.51
N GLU A 220 -5.90 21.71 -2.52
CA GLU A 220 -6.23 21.93 -3.93
C GLU A 220 -7.29 20.93 -4.40
N PRO A 221 -8.23 21.33 -5.27
CA PRO A 221 -9.11 20.39 -5.93
C PRO A 221 -8.30 19.56 -6.93
N PHE A 222 -8.73 18.33 -7.15
CA PHE A 222 -8.13 17.48 -8.17
C PHE A 222 -9.19 16.59 -8.82
N MET A 223 -8.81 16.01 -9.95
CA MET A 223 -9.66 15.14 -10.75
C MET A 223 -9.09 13.73 -10.71
N THR A 224 -9.96 12.73 -10.55
CA THR A 224 -9.59 11.31 -10.47
C THR A 224 -10.53 10.45 -11.31
N GLY A 225 -10.18 9.19 -11.55
CA GLY A 225 -10.92 8.29 -12.43
C GLY A 225 -10.47 8.37 -13.89
N GLY A 226 -11.43 8.55 -14.81
CA GLY A 226 -11.23 8.55 -16.25
C GLY A 226 -11.77 7.28 -16.91
N TYR A 227 -11.79 7.26 -18.25
CA TYR A 227 -12.30 6.13 -19.03
C TYR A 227 -11.32 4.95 -19.09
N GLN A 228 -11.79 3.76 -18.77
CA GLN A 228 -11.02 2.52 -18.88
C GLN A 228 -10.70 2.22 -20.36
N GLY A 229 -9.44 2.39 -20.74
CA GLY A 229 -8.95 2.17 -22.11
C GLY A 229 -8.15 3.34 -22.68
N PHE A 230 -8.24 4.53 -22.07
CA PHE A 230 -7.32 5.65 -22.34
C PHE A 230 -6.25 5.71 -21.24
N SER A 231 -5.02 5.36 -21.58
CA SER A 231 -3.85 5.70 -20.76
C SER A 231 -3.32 7.06 -21.22
N SER A 232 -3.26 8.03 -20.32
CA SER A 232 -2.54 9.29 -20.56
C SER A 232 -1.19 9.28 -19.82
N PHE A 233 -0.25 10.10 -20.27
CA PHE A 233 1.03 10.29 -19.57
C PHE A 233 0.84 10.88 -18.16
N ASP A 234 -0.26 11.62 -17.94
CA ASP A 234 -0.55 12.34 -16.69
C ASP A 234 -1.36 11.49 -15.69
N THR A 235 -1.91 10.36 -16.13
CA THR A 235 -2.62 9.37 -15.29
C THR A 235 -2.03 7.97 -15.46
N PRO A 236 -0.86 7.69 -14.84
CA PRO A 236 -0.26 6.36 -14.86
C PRO A 236 -1.22 5.35 -14.21
N GLY A 237 -1.81 4.48 -15.02
CA GLY A 237 -2.84 3.52 -14.58
C GLY A 237 -4.04 3.41 -15.52
N GLY A 238 -4.22 4.40 -16.42
CA GLY A 238 -5.42 4.49 -17.25
C GLY A 238 -6.65 4.91 -16.45
N GLY A 239 -7.73 5.24 -17.15
CA GLY A 239 -9.01 5.47 -16.49
C GLY A 239 -9.59 4.21 -15.86
N ILE A 240 -10.52 4.38 -14.92
CA ILE A 240 -11.04 3.31 -14.07
C ILE A 240 -12.46 2.88 -14.49
N PHE A 241 -13.24 3.79 -15.05
CA PHE A 241 -14.66 3.57 -15.30
C PHE A 241 -14.95 3.25 -16.77
N LEU A 242 -15.86 2.32 -17.02
CA LEU A 242 -16.36 2.03 -18.37
C LEU A 242 -17.48 3.00 -18.78
N ARG A 243 -18.21 3.54 -17.81
CA ARG A 243 -19.26 4.54 -17.99
C ARG A 243 -19.05 5.68 -16.99
N PRO A 244 -19.64 6.87 -17.23
CA PRO A 244 -19.65 7.93 -16.24
C PRO A 244 -20.13 7.39 -14.88
N PRO A 245 -19.36 7.60 -13.79
CA PRO A 245 -19.68 7.01 -12.50
C PRO A 245 -20.88 7.72 -11.85
N GLU A 246 -21.75 6.92 -11.26
CA GLU A 246 -22.92 7.34 -10.51
C GLU A 246 -22.69 7.12 -9.01
N PHE A 247 -23.29 7.97 -8.18
CA PHE A 247 -23.27 7.81 -6.73
C PHE A 247 -24.26 6.73 -6.29
N LEU A 248 -23.81 5.84 -5.41
CA LEU A 248 -24.69 4.87 -4.75
C LEU A 248 -25.01 5.27 -3.32
N ARG A 249 -23.99 5.45 -2.47
CA ARG A 249 -24.15 5.82 -1.05
C ARG A 249 -22.81 6.24 -0.43
N VAL A 250 -22.86 6.75 0.80
CA VAL A 250 -21.68 6.88 1.66
C VAL A 250 -21.52 5.61 2.47
N GLU A 251 -20.33 5.00 2.45
CA GLU A 251 -20.03 3.85 3.30
C GLU A 251 -19.43 4.32 4.63
N GLU A 252 -20.25 4.36 5.68
CA GLU A 252 -19.83 4.91 6.97
C GLU A 252 -18.72 4.09 7.65
N GLU A 253 -18.62 2.78 7.44
CA GLU A 253 -17.55 1.98 8.07
C GLU A 253 -16.17 2.31 7.50
N SER A 254 -16.06 2.36 6.18
CA SER A 254 -14.82 2.70 5.47
C SER A 254 -14.60 4.20 5.32
N GLN A 255 -15.66 4.99 5.58
CA GLN A 255 -15.73 6.43 5.34
C GLN A 255 -15.45 6.80 3.87
N ALA A 256 -15.79 5.90 2.95
CA ALA A 256 -15.63 6.05 1.52
C ALA A 256 -16.95 6.48 0.85
N ILE A 257 -16.85 6.97 -0.38
CA ILE A 257 -18.00 7.16 -1.25
C ILE A 257 -18.10 5.98 -2.20
N LEU A 258 -19.24 5.31 -2.20
CA LEU A 258 -19.51 4.20 -3.10
C LEU A 258 -20.04 4.74 -4.42
N LEU A 259 -19.31 4.47 -5.51
CA LEU A 259 -19.65 4.81 -6.88
C LEU A 259 -19.91 3.53 -7.69
N THR A 260 -20.66 3.64 -8.78
CA THR A 260 -20.85 2.56 -9.76
C THR A 260 -20.73 3.09 -11.18
N ASP A 261 -20.23 2.28 -12.10
CA ASP A 261 -20.30 2.55 -13.54
C ASP A 261 -21.29 1.61 -14.25
N SER A 262 -22.23 1.03 -13.50
CA SER A 262 -23.15 -0.06 -13.87
C SER A 262 -22.52 -1.44 -14.09
N HIS A 263 -21.19 -1.53 -14.23
CA HIS A 263 -20.48 -2.81 -14.41
C HIS A 263 -19.78 -3.27 -13.13
N ARG A 264 -19.30 -2.33 -12.32
CA ARG A 264 -18.60 -2.59 -11.08
C ARG A 264 -18.83 -1.46 -10.08
N ASN A 265 -18.67 -1.78 -8.79
CA ASN A 265 -18.71 -0.79 -7.72
C ASN A 265 -17.29 -0.33 -7.37
N TYR A 266 -17.16 0.89 -6.89
CA TYR A 266 -15.87 1.50 -6.59
C TYR A 266 -15.96 2.29 -5.29
N LEU A 267 -14.95 2.15 -4.44
CA LEU A 267 -14.79 2.96 -3.24
C LEU A 267 -13.86 4.12 -3.54
N LEU A 268 -14.38 5.33 -3.47
CA LEU A 268 -13.61 6.57 -3.57
C LEU A 268 -13.23 7.04 -2.17
N PHE A 269 -11.92 7.13 -1.94
CA PHE A 269 -11.31 7.74 -0.76
C PHE A 269 -10.65 9.06 -1.16
N ALA A 270 -10.78 10.07 -0.31
CA ALA A 270 -10.16 11.37 -0.52
C ALA A 270 -9.66 11.93 0.82
N ASP A 271 -8.41 12.38 0.82
CA ASP A 271 -7.75 12.91 2.01
C ASP A 271 -6.59 13.83 1.62
N ARG A 272 -5.88 14.43 2.58
CA ARG A 272 -4.72 15.32 2.36
C ARG A 272 -3.59 14.74 1.51
N PHE A 273 -3.61 13.44 1.24
CA PHE A 273 -2.64 12.76 0.37
C PHE A 273 -3.14 12.59 -1.08
N GLY A 274 -4.37 13.02 -1.41
CA GLY A 274 -4.97 12.92 -2.74
C GLY A 274 -6.28 12.11 -2.73
N SER A 275 -6.47 11.26 -3.75
CA SER A 275 -7.56 10.29 -3.78
C SER A 275 -7.11 8.92 -4.23
N GLN A 276 -7.91 7.91 -3.87
CA GLN A 276 -7.77 6.55 -4.34
C GLN A 276 -9.14 6.00 -4.68
N ILE A 277 -9.24 5.33 -5.82
CA ILE A 277 -10.43 4.58 -6.22
C ILE A 277 -10.07 3.10 -6.19
N ILE A 278 -10.82 2.33 -5.41
CA ILE A 278 -10.59 0.89 -5.24
C ILE A 278 -11.79 0.13 -5.84
N PRO A 279 -11.57 -0.77 -6.81
CA PRO A 279 -12.64 -1.60 -7.34
C PRO A 279 -13.16 -2.56 -6.25
N ARG A 280 -14.48 -2.65 -6.14
CA ARG A 280 -15.20 -3.53 -5.23
C ARG A 280 -16.15 -4.43 -6.05
N PRO A 281 -16.21 -5.74 -5.77
CA PRO A 281 -17.21 -6.62 -6.38
C PRO A 281 -18.64 -6.11 -6.08
N ILE A 282 -19.53 -6.18 -7.05
CA ILE A 282 -20.96 -5.90 -6.83
C ILE A 282 -21.52 -7.04 -5.95
N THR A 283 -22.16 -6.69 -4.84
CA THR A 283 -22.96 -7.66 -4.07
C THR A 283 -24.41 -7.61 -4.53
N ASP A 284 -25.14 -8.73 -4.42
CA ASP A 284 -26.52 -8.85 -4.90
C ASP A 284 -27.49 -7.86 -4.21
N GLU A 285 -27.16 -7.42 -3.00
CA GLU A 285 -27.92 -6.43 -2.23
C GLU A 285 -27.72 -4.99 -2.75
N GLU A 286 -26.54 -4.68 -3.31
CA GLU A 286 -26.16 -3.34 -3.76
C GLU A 286 -26.74 -2.94 -5.12
N GLN A 287 -27.26 -3.88 -5.90
CA GLN A 287 -27.88 -3.58 -7.20
C GLN A 287 -29.24 -2.86 -7.08
N LYS A 288 -29.80 -2.74 -5.86
CA LYS A 288 -31.18 -2.23 -5.66
C LYS A 288 -31.28 -0.98 -4.80
N GLU A 289 -30.20 -0.57 -4.13
CA GLU A 289 -30.20 0.58 -3.22
C GLU A 289 -29.25 1.67 -3.74
N SER A 290 -29.79 2.59 -4.52
CA SER A 290 -29.19 3.90 -4.74
C SER A 290 -29.82 4.89 -3.78
N GLU A 291 -29.01 5.46 -2.89
CA GLU A 291 -29.41 6.59 -2.07
C GLU A 291 -29.37 7.85 -2.94
N ARG A 292 -30.39 8.70 -2.81
CA ARG A 292 -30.27 10.05 -3.36
C ARG A 292 -29.23 10.79 -2.53
N PRO A 293 -28.18 11.37 -3.17
CA PRO A 293 -27.20 12.14 -2.43
C PRO A 293 -27.92 13.28 -1.70
N ALA A 294 -27.56 13.49 -0.43
CA ALA A 294 -28.05 14.65 0.31
C ALA A 294 -27.71 15.91 -0.48
N ALA A 295 -28.68 16.83 -0.61
CA ALA A 295 -28.47 18.06 -1.36
C ALA A 295 -27.30 18.84 -0.76
N VAL A 296 -26.28 19.12 -1.58
CA VAL A 296 -25.14 19.95 -1.18
C VAL A 296 -25.62 21.39 -1.03
N PRO A 297 -25.32 22.07 0.09
CA PRO A 297 -25.61 23.49 0.25
C PRO A 297 -25.10 24.32 -0.94
N GLU A 298 -25.93 25.23 -1.44
CA GLU A 298 -25.66 25.97 -2.69
C GLU A 298 -24.38 26.81 -2.61
N ASP A 299 -24.09 27.35 -1.43
CA ASP A 299 -22.87 28.09 -1.12
C ASP A 299 -21.62 27.22 -1.24
N LEU A 300 -21.65 26.00 -0.71
CA LEU A 300 -20.54 25.04 -0.82
C LEU A 300 -20.33 24.58 -2.26
N LEU A 301 -21.40 24.36 -3.02
CA LEU A 301 -21.30 24.03 -4.44
C LEU A 301 -20.66 25.17 -5.25
N LYS A 302 -21.05 26.42 -4.99
CA LYS A 302 -20.43 27.61 -5.62
C LYS A 302 -18.95 27.73 -5.28
N VAL A 303 -18.59 27.48 -4.02
CA VAL A 303 -17.17 27.44 -3.59
C VAL A 303 -16.42 26.36 -4.34
N ALA A 304 -16.99 25.15 -4.45
CA ALA A 304 -16.36 24.04 -5.15
C ALA A 304 -16.12 24.36 -6.64
N LEU A 305 -17.13 24.88 -7.35
CA LEU A 305 -17.01 25.27 -8.76
C LEU A 305 -16.02 26.41 -8.97
N LYS A 306 -15.99 27.40 -8.07
CA LYS A 306 -14.98 28.47 -8.11
C LYS A 306 -13.57 27.90 -7.93
N SER A 307 -13.42 26.90 -7.06
CA SER A 307 -12.14 26.21 -6.85
C SER A 307 -11.70 25.46 -8.11
N ILE A 308 -12.59 24.67 -8.72
CA ILE A 308 -12.34 23.97 -10.00
C ILE A 308 -11.82 24.95 -11.07
N LYS A 309 -12.51 26.08 -11.26
CA LYS A 309 -12.08 27.14 -12.20
C LYS A 309 -10.72 27.75 -11.83
N LYS A 310 -10.51 28.06 -10.56
CA LYS A 310 -9.26 28.67 -10.05
C LYS A 310 -8.04 27.79 -10.37
N TYR A 311 -8.20 26.47 -10.30
CA TYR A 311 -7.14 25.50 -10.57
C TYR A 311 -7.14 24.98 -12.01
N ALA A 312 -7.86 25.66 -12.92
CA ALA A 312 -7.93 25.32 -14.34
C ALA A 312 -8.34 23.87 -14.63
N LEU A 313 -9.13 23.26 -13.74
CA LEU A 313 -9.75 21.96 -14.00
C LEU A 313 -10.95 22.13 -14.93
N PRO A 314 -11.22 21.18 -15.85
CA PRO A 314 -12.42 21.22 -16.68
C PRO A 314 -13.68 21.29 -15.81
N GLU A 315 -14.65 22.12 -16.19
CA GLU A 315 -15.91 22.20 -15.46
C GLU A 315 -16.82 21.02 -15.81
N PRO A 316 -17.39 20.30 -14.83
CA PRO A 316 -18.34 19.23 -15.09
C PRO A 316 -19.66 19.78 -15.66
N SER A 317 -20.18 19.15 -16.71
CA SER A 317 -21.57 19.35 -17.19
C SER A 317 -22.54 18.49 -16.37
N GLY A 318 -23.79 18.92 -16.19
CA GLY A 318 -24.83 18.09 -15.56
C GLY A 318 -24.43 17.56 -14.17
N ILE A 319 -24.06 18.47 -13.26
CA ILE A 319 -23.37 18.10 -12.00
C ILE A 319 -24.31 17.43 -11.01
N SER A 320 -23.92 16.23 -10.57
CA SER A 320 -24.37 15.64 -9.32
C SER A 320 -23.29 15.85 -8.26
N ALA A 321 -23.64 16.50 -7.14
CA ALA A 321 -22.68 16.83 -6.09
C ALA A 321 -23.03 16.09 -4.79
N ILE A 322 -22.00 15.61 -4.09
CA ILE A 322 -22.10 14.93 -2.80
C ILE A 322 -21.18 15.64 -1.80
N LEU A 323 -21.71 16.00 -0.63
CA LEU A 323 -20.91 16.50 0.48
C LEU A 323 -20.61 15.36 1.43
N HIS A 324 -19.33 15.01 1.57
CA HIS A 324 -18.88 14.07 2.58
C HIS A 324 -17.81 14.73 3.44
N ARG A 325 -18.11 14.92 4.73
CA ARG A 325 -17.26 15.61 5.71
C ARG A 325 -16.91 17.05 5.27
N LYS A 326 -15.72 17.25 4.70
CA LYS A 326 -15.15 18.53 4.25
C LYS A 326 -14.71 18.45 2.79
N THR A 327 -15.39 17.61 2.03
CA THR A 327 -15.09 17.34 0.62
C THR A 327 -16.40 17.34 -0.16
N VAL A 328 -16.47 18.18 -1.20
CA VAL A 328 -17.50 18.09 -2.22
C VAL A 328 -16.97 17.21 -3.34
N ILE A 329 -17.68 16.13 -3.63
CA ILE A 329 -17.46 15.28 -4.80
C ILE A 329 -18.43 15.70 -5.89
N CYS A 330 -17.92 16.04 -7.07
CA CYS A 330 -18.76 16.31 -8.22
C CYS A 330 -18.62 15.16 -9.24
N LEU A 331 -19.76 14.68 -9.71
CA LEU A 331 -19.93 13.70 -10.77
C LEU A 331 -20.64 14.40 -11.95
N SER A 332 -20.47 13.85 -13.14
CA SER A 332 -21.09 14.36 -14.37
C SER A 332 -21.56 13.17 -15.19
N GLU A 333 -22.77 13.27 -15.74
CA GLU A 333 -23.35 12.23 -16.61
C GLU A 333 -22.59 12.05 -17.93
N ASP A 334 -21.75 13.03 -18.31
CA ASP A 334 -21.00 13.04 -19.57
C ASP A 334 -19.49 12.78 -19.38
N SER A 335 -19.04 12.54 -18.14
CA SER A 335 -17.62 12.44 -17.82
C SER A 335 -17.29 11.21 -16.99
N HIS A 336 -16.22 10.51 -17.36
CA HIS A 336 -15.64 9.44 -16.54
C HIS A 336 -14.77 9.96 -15.40
N PHE A 337 -14.66 11.27 -15.24
CA PHE A 337 -13.88 11.85 -14.16
C PHE A 337 -14.75 12.22 -12.96
N VAL A 338 -14.12 12.17 -11.79
CA VAL A 338 -14.67 12.60 -10.52
C VAL A 338 -13.84 13.76 -10.01
N TRP A 339 -14.50 14.87 -9.67
CA TRP A 339 -13.85 16.02 -9.07
C TRP A 339 -13.93 15.92 -7.57
N VAL A 340 -12.79 16.03 -6.91
CA VAL A 340 -12.66 16.01 -5.47
C VAL A 340 -12.27 17.40 -5.02
N VAL A 341 -13.17 18.09 -4.32
CA VAL A 341 -13.01 19.49 -3.96
C VAL A 341 -13.07 19.67 -2.44
N PRO A 342 -11.94 19.95 -1.78
CA PRO A 342 -11.91 20.33 -0.37
C PRO A 342 -12.74 21.61 -0.13
N VAL A 343 -13.57 21.61 0.92
CA VAL A 343 -14.38 22.77 1.33
C VAL A 343 -14.26 23.03 2.82
N HIS A 344 -14.29 24.31 3.23
CA HIS A 344 -14.07 24.74 4.61
C HIS A 344 -15.36 25.17 5.31
#